data_AF-A0A957I4H8-F1
#
_entry.id   AF-A0A957I4H8-F1
#
_cell.length_a   1.000
_cell.length_b   1.000
_cell.length_c   1.000
_cell.angle_alpha   90.00
_cell.angle_beta   90.00
_cell.angle_gamma   90.00
#
_symmetry.space_group_name_H-M   'P 1'
#
loop_
_entity.id
_entity.type
_entity.pdbx_description
1 polymer ?
#
loop_
_entity_poly.entity_id
_entity_poly.type
_entity_poly.pdbx_seq_one_letter_code
_entity_poly.pdbx_strand_id
1 'polypeptide(L)'
;MSETATLPISADLLEILRCPLAVQEKEKYGDDPGRLELVRNTWLVCADSGLKYPIRDGIPVMLIEEGEKWKDTPVEDLPVPPPAA
;
A
#
# COMPACT_ATOMS: atom_id res chain seq x y z
N MET A 1 -22.48 -0.79 -18.45
CA MET A 1 -22.54 0.43 -17.62
C MET A 1 -22.28 -0.07 -16.21
N SER A 2 -21.08 0.04 -15.66
CA SER A 2 -20.42 1.30 -15.35
C SER A 2 -18.91 1.21 -15.52
N GLU A 3 -18.34 2.26 -16.11
CA GLU A 3 -16.92 2.57 -16.08
C GLU A 3 -16.50 2.79 -14.63
N THR A 4 -15.94 1.77 -13.97
CA THR A 4 -15.36 1.97 -12.64
C THR A 4 -13.88 2.25 -12.83
N ALA A 5 -13.58 3.54 -12.95
CA ALA A 5 -12.31 4.23 -12.72
C ALA A 5 -11.00 3.48 -13.07
N THR A 6 -10.16 4.12 -13.88
CA THR A 6 -8.78 3.72 -14.25
C THR A 6 -7.79 3.66 -13.06
N LEU A 7 -8.18 3.04 -11.95
CA LEU A 7 -7.34 2.81 -10.78
C LEU A 7 -6.60 1.47 -10.99
N PRO A 8 -5.32 1.37 -10.61
CA PRO A 8 -4.56 0.11 -10.70
C PRO A 8 -5.16 -1.01 -9.83
N ILE A 9 -5.97 -0.65 -8.83
CA ILE A 9 -6.57 -1.55 -7.85
C ILE A 9 -8.02 -1.09 -7.60
N SER A 10 -8.96 -2.03 -7.64
CA SER A 10 -10.39 -1.78 -7.35
C SER A 10 -10.61 -1.43 -5.87
N ALA A 11 -11.58 -0.55 -5.58
CA ALA A 11 -11.90 -0.15 -4.21
C ALA A 11 -12.24 -1.35 -3.29
N ASP A 12 -13.06 -2.28 -3.78
CA ASP A 12 -13.43 -3.50 -3.05
C ASP A 12 -12.20 -4.38 -2.71
N LEU A 13 -11.25 -4.48 -3.64
CA LEU A 13 -9.99 -5.20 -3.42
C LEU A 13 -9.10 -4.49 -2.39
N LEU A 14 -9.08 -3.14 -2.39
CA LEU A 14 -8.36 -2.35 -1.40
C LEU A 14 -8.93 -2.54 0.01
N GLU A 15 -10.25 -2.65 0.14
CA GLU A 15 -10.93 -2.85 1.42
C GLU A 15 -10.58 -4.19 2.09
N ILE A 16 -10.27 -5.24 1.31
CA ILE A 16 -9.84 -6.55 1.82
C ILE A 16 -8.31 -6.70 1.91
N LEU A 17 -7.56 -5.88 1.19
CA LEU A 17 -6.09 -5.92 1.16
C LEU A 17 -5.52 -5.51 2.52
N ARG A 18 -4.60 -6.34 3.03
CA ARG A 18 -3.91 -6.09 4.30
C ARG A 18 -2.40 -6.13 4.12
N CYS A 19 -1.71 -5.29 4.87
CA CYS A 19 -0.26 -5.23 4.92
C CYS A 19 0.30 -6.55 5.49
N PRO A 20 1.27 -7.19 4.80
CA PRO A 20 1.85 -8.46 5.23
C PRO A 20 2.60 -8.36 6.57
N LEU A 21 3.09 -7.17 6.96
CA LEU A 21 3.75 -6.98 8.25
C LEU A 21 2.71 -6.81 9.37
N ALA A 22 1.74 -5.92 9.20
CA ALA A 22 0.76 -5.60 10.24
C ALA A 22 -0.18 -6.77 10.55
N VAL A 23 -0.51 -7.61 9.56
CA VAL A 23 -1.31 -8.83 9.77
C VAL A 23 -0.58 -9.89 10.62
N GLN A 24 0.75 -9.84 10.68
CA GLN A 24 1.54 -10.71 11.57
C GLN A 24 1.57 -10.15 13.01
N GLU A 25 1.43 -8.84 13.18
CA GLU A 25 1.42 -8.15 14.48
C GLU A 25 -0.02 -7.87 14.98
N LYS A 26 -0.96 -8.80 14.82
CA LYS A 26 -2.37 -8.63 15.27
C LYS A 26 -2.50 -8.24 16.74
N GLU A 27 -1.66 -8.80 17.61
CA GLU A 27 -1.66 -8.44 19.05
C GLU A 27 -1.32 -6.97 19.30
N LYS A 28 -0.60 -6.31 18.39
CA LYS A 28 -0.16 -4.92 18.53
C LYS A 28 -1.15 -3.92 17.94
N TYR A 29 -1.79 -4.27 16.82
CA TYR A 29 -2.62 -3.35 16.04
C TYR A 29 -4.13 -3.67 16.14
N GLY A 30 -4.54 -4.81 16.69
CA GLY A 30 -5.94 -5.15 16.98
C GLY A 30 -6.57 -6.14 16.00
N ASP A 31 -7.90 -6.06 15.87
CA ASP A 31 -8.73 -7.05 15.17
C ASP A 31 -8.60 -7.00 13.63
N ASP A 32 -8.43 -5.80 13.06
CA ASP A 32 -8.32 -5.57 11.60
C ASP A 32 -7.09 -4.73 11.22
N PRO A 33 -5.86 -5.23 11.43
CA PRO A 33 -4.66 -4.44 11.25
C PRO A 33 -4.13 -4.49 9.81
N GLY A 34 -3.49 -3.41 9.39
CA GLY A 34 -2.78 -3.36 8.12
C GLY A 34 -3.62 -2.85 6.97
N ARG A 35 -4.62 -1.99 7.22
CA ARG A 35 -5.39 -1.37 6.14
C ARG A 35 -4.46 -0.59 5.20
N LEU A 36 -4.61 -0.86 3.90
CA LEU A 36 -3.83 -0.21 2.86
C LEU A 36 -4.65 0.90 2.20
N GLU A 37 -4.04 2.07 2.04
CA GLU A 37 -4.62 3.20 1.32
C GLU A 37 -3.89 3.39 -0.01
N LEU A 38 -4.65 3.50 -1.09
CA LEU A 38 -4.10 3.78 -2.41
C LEU A 38 -3.80 5.28 -2.54
N VAL A 39 -2.52 5.62 -2.63
CA VAL A 39 -2.07 7.00 -2.79
C VAL A 39 -1.46 7.19 -4.17
N ARG A 40 -1.82 8.30 -4.83
CA ARG A 40 -1.30 8.73 -6.15
C ARG A 40 -1.40 7.64 -7.24
N ASN A 41 -2.33 6.69 -7.09
CA ASN A 41 -2.51 5.56 -7.99
C ASN A 41 -1.25 4.73 -8.25
N THR A 42 -0.26 4.83 -7.38
CA THR A 42 1.06 4.20 -7.56
C THR A 42 1.67 3.70 -6.27
N TRP A 43 1.01 3.93 -5.13
CA TRP A 43 1.51 3.56 -3.81
C TRP A 43 0.38 2.99 -2.95
N LEU A 44 0.69 1.96 -2.17
CA LEU A 44 -0.17 1.42 -1.12
C LEU A 44 0.47 1.73 0.23
N VAL A 45 -0.19 2.55 1.04
CA VAL A 45 0.32 3.02 2.32
C VAL A 45 -0.40 2.33 3.45
N CYS A 46 0.34 1.74 4.39
CA CYS A 46 -0.21 1.14 5.59
C CYS A 46 -0.15 2.13 6.75
N ALA A 47 -1.30 2.47 7.36
CA ALA A 47 -1.34 3.36 8.51
C ALA A 47 -0.74 2.72 9.78
N ASP A 48 -0.93 1.42 9.97
CA ASP A 48 -0.45 0.68 11.16
C ASP A 48 1.08 0.53 11.20
N SER A 49 1.66 0.00 10.13
CA SER A 49 3.10 -0.29 10.05
C SER A 49 3.93 0.89 9.54
N GLY A 50 3.28 1.88 8.90
CA GLY A 50 3.91 3.00 8.21
C GLY A 50 4.57 2.64 6.87
N LEU A 51 4.52 1.36 6.47
CA LEU A 51 5.15 0.86 5.24
C LEU A 51 4.41 1.38 4.01
N LYS A 52 5.17 1.66 2.95
CA LYS A 52 4.62 2.19 1.69
C LYS A 52 5.09 1.35 0.51
N TYR A 53 4.17 0.58 -0.05
CA TYR A 53 4.43 -0.36 -1.13
C TYR A 53 4.23 0.29 -2.49
N PRO A 54 5.24 0.32 -3.37
CA PRO A 54 5.08 0.86 -4.72
C PRO A 54 4.26 -0.10 -5.60
N ILE A 55 3.51 0.46 -6.55
CA ILE A 55 2.84 -0.26 -7.63
C ILE A 55 3.68 -0.08 -8.89
N ARG A 56 4.27 -1.16 -9.39
CA ARG A 56 5.12 -1.19 -10.59
C ARG A 56 4.40 -1.97 -11.68
N ASP A 57 4.27 -1.40 -12.88
CA ASP A 57 3.57 -2.04 -14.01
C ASP A 57 2.14 -2.50 -13.68
N GLY A 58 1.44 -1.79 -12.78
CA GLY A 58 0.12 -2.18 -12.28
C GLY A 58 0.12 -3.30 -11.25
N ILE A 59 1.29 -3.79 -10.83
CA ILE A 59 1.44 -4.85 -9.82
C ILE A 59 1.93 -4.23 -8.50
N PRO A 60 1.18 -4.38 -7.39
CA PRO A 60 1.62 -3.92 -6.08
C PRO A 60 2.78 -4.76 -5.56
N VAL A 61 3.91 -4.11 -5.31
CA VAL A 61 5.12 -4.76 -4.75
C VAL A 61 4.97 -4.86 -3.24
N MET A 62 4.25 -5.88 -2.77
CA MET A 62 4.02 -6.16 -1.34
C MET A 62 5.24 -6.79 -0.63
N LEU A 63 6.45 -6.34 -0.93
CA LEU A 63 7.67 -6.77 -0.26
C LEU A 63 7.93 -5.88 0.96
N ILE A 64 8.15 -6.48 2.13
CA ILE A 64 8.37 -5.75 3.39
C ILE A 64 9.61 -4.84 3.27
N GLU A 65 10.71 -5.35 2.71
CA GLU A 65 11.94 -4.60 2.49
C GLU A 65 11.73 -3.35 1.63
N GLU A 66 10.89 -3.46 0.58
CA GLU A 66 10.55 -2.31 -0.27
C GLU A 66 9.70 -1.30 0.48
N GLY A 67 8.69 -1.78 1.22
CA GLY A 67 7.82 -0.92 2.03
C GLY A 67 8.57 -0.14 3.11
N GLU A 68 9.62 -0.76 3.68
CA GLU A 68 10.40 -0.18 4.78
C GLU A 68 11.28 0.97 4.31
N LYS A 69 11.83 0.90 3.09
CA LYS A 69 12.61 1.99 2.48
C LYS A 69 11.87 3.32 2.46
N TRP A 70 10.54 3.27 2.32
CA TRP A 70 9.67 4.45 2.21
C TRP A 70 8.92 4.76 3.49
N LYS A 71 9.17 4.02 4.58
CA LYS A 71 8.47 4.19 5.85
C LYS A 71 8.62 5.60 6.43
N ASP A 72 9.83 6.16 6.33
CA ASP A 72 10.14 7.50 6.83
C ASP A 72 9.79 8.62 5.82
N THR A 73 9.67 8.28 4.53
CA THR A 73 9.32 9.25 3.49
C THR A 73 7.86 9.67 3.62
N PRO A 74 7.54 10.98 3.69
CA PRO A 74 6.16 11.42 3.72
C PRO A 74 5.48 11.12 2.39
N VAL A 75 4.17 10.86 2.44
CA VAL A 75 3.37 10.43 1.27
C VAL A 75 3.40 11.46 0.14
N GLU A 76 3.58 12.74 0.48
CA GLU A 76 3.72 13.84 -0.48
C GLU A 76 5.04 13.85 -1.26
N ASP A 77 6.12 13.30 -0.67
CA ASP A 77 7.46 13.20 -1.27
C ASP A 77 7.67 11.91 -2.06
N LEU A 78 6.68 11.00 -2.05
CA LEU A 78 6.77 9.75 -2.79
C LEU A 78 6.89 10.02 -4.31
N PRO A 79 7.94 9.48 -4.97
CA PRO A 79 8.13 9.66 -6.39
C PRO A 79 7.04 8.94 -7.20
N VAL A 80 6.65 9.54 -8.31
CA VAL A 80 5.69 8.98 -9.28
C VAL A 80 6.31 9.09 -10.69
N PRO A 81 6.62 7.97 -11.38
CA PRO A 81 6.42 6.59 -10.95
C PRO A 81 7.42 6.16 -9.85
N PRO A 82 7.07 5.14 -9.04
CA PRO A 82 7.99 4.59 -8.06
C PRO A 82 9.27 4.09 -8.74
N PRO A 83 10.47 4.35 -8.17
CA PRO A 83 11.72 3.89 -8.75
C PRO A 83 11.76 2.36 -8.75
N ALA A 84 12.33 1.76 -9.80
CA ALA A 84 12.74 0.38 -9.78
C ALA A 84 13.95 0.26 -8.82
N ALA A 85 13.85 -0.62 -7.83
CA ALA A 85 14.93 -0.90 -6.90
C ALA A 85 16.14 -1.52 -7.62
#